data_AF-A0A939XYF8-F1
#
_entry.id   AF-A0A939XYF8-F1
#
_cell.length_a   1.000
_cell.length_b   1.000
_cell.length_c   1.000
_cell.angle_alpha   90.00
_cell.angle_beta   90.00
_cell.angle_gamma   90.00
#
_symmetry.space_group_name_H-M   'P 1'
#
loop_
_entity.id
_entity.type
_entity.pdbx_description
1 polymer ?
#
loop_
_entity_poly.entity_id
_entity_poly.type
_entity_poly.pdbx_seq_one_letter_code
_entity_poly.pdbx_strand_id
1 'polypeptide(L)'
;MKKLIVVLLIGILMTAFAAAAASASGTGLVIIPEEMPAEEQAQTAEFLKENAAIRYFPEDVQGQIAGMMAEGADVSSLQLFEMKNVVIRNAKDALGKNDALSVIFTFEVAFDPNQTIIVLAGADGEWRILDTQVLEYGSLETVIPKDVLNALDQAQEAKLVVLGTSIW
;
A
#
# COMPACT_ATOMS: atom_id res chain seq x y z
N MET A 1 12.00 -21.58 -3.93
CA MET A 1 10.83 -20.76 -4.37
C MET A 1 11.39 -19.59 -5.17
N LYS A 2 10.95 -19.38 -6.41
CA LYS A 2 11.44 -18.27 -7.25
C LYS A 2 10.57 -17.04 -6.99
N LYS A 3 11.15 -15.96 -6.48
CA LYS A 3 10.47 -14.65 -6.35
C LYS A 3 10.39 -14.02 -7.75
N LEU A 4 9.18 -13.71 -8.23
CA LEU A 4 8.97 -12.93 -9.44
C LEU A 4 8.87 -11.46 -9.03
N ILE A 5 9.74 -10.63 -9.59
CA ILE A 5 9.73 -9.17 -9.38
C ILE A 5 8.90 -8.56 -10.50
N VAL A 6 7.79 -7.92 -10.15
CA VAL A 6 6.99 -7.12 -11.09
C VAL A 6 7.20 -5.65 -10.74
N VAL A 7 7.82 -4.91 -11.66
CA VAL A 7 8.07 -3.47 -11.52
C VAL A 7 6.84 -2.73 -12.05
N LEU A 8 6.13 -2.01 -11.17
CA LEU A 8 5.00 -1.18 -11.55
C LEU A 8 5.32 0.29 -11.23
N LEU A 9 5.42 1.14 -12.25
CA LEU A 9 5.53 2.59 -12.08
C LEU A 9 4.12 3.17 -11.90
N ILE A 10 3.73 3.43 -10.66
CA ILE A 10 2.58 4.29 -10.37
C ILE A 10 3.14 5.72 -10.25
N GLY A 11 2.95 6.53 -11.29
CA GLY A 11 3.20 7.97 -11.21
C GLY A 11 1.87 8.67 -11.40
N ILE A 12 1.35 9.35 -10.37
CA ILE A 12 0.15 10.19 -10.52
C ILE A 12 0.29 11.46 -9.67
N LEU A 13 0.96 12.48 -10.22
CA LEU A 13 0.57 13.87 -10.00
C LEU A 13 -0.71 14.12 -10.81
N MET A 14 -1.62 14.91 -10.24
CA MET A 14 -2.71 15.49 -11.00
C MET A 14 -2.18 16.17 -12.28
N THR A 15 -2.92 15.97 -13.37
CA THR A 15 -2.68 16.39 -14.77
C THR A 15 -1.74 15.52 -15.61
N ALA A 16 -2.39 14.61 -16.35
CA ALA A 16 -2.03 14.11 -17.67
C ALA A 16 -0.61 13.54 -17.85
N PHE A 17 -0.48 12.21 -17.85
CA PHE A 17 0.06 11.46 -19.00
C PHE A 17 -0.13 9.95 -18.77
N ALA A 18 -0.37 9.23 -19.87
CA ALA A 18 -0.61 7.80 -19.89
C ALA A 18 0.66 6.96 -19.65
N ALA A 19 0.42 5.78 -19.07
CA ALA A 19 1.11 4.50 -19.29
C ALA A 19 2.53 4.31 -18.74
N ALA A 20 2.67 3.31 -17.86
CA ALA A 20 3.80 2.39 -17.88
C ALA A 20 3.26 0.95 -17.99
N ALA A 21 3.12 0.49 -19.23
CA ALA A 21 3.04 -0.92 -19.55
C ALA A 21 4.46 -1.52 -19.59
N ALA A 22 4.70 -2.57 -18.81
CA ALA A 22 5.70 -3.59 -19.08
C ALA A 22 5.15 -4.90 -18.49
N SER A 23 4.78 -5.91 -19.27
CA SER A 23 5.61 -6.57 -20.27
C SER A 23 4.95 -6.78 -21.63
N ALA A 24 5.77 -6.71 -22.67
CA ALA A 24 5.55 -7.44 -23.91
C ALA A 24 5.27 -8.92 -23.59
N SER A 25 4.20 -9.46 -24.14
CA SER A 25 3.50 -10.71 -23.75
C SER A 25 2.72 -10.60 -22.42
N GLY A 26 1.39 -10.52 -22.52
CA GLY A 26 0.50 -10.24 -21.41
C GLY A 26 0.47 -11.35 -20.36
N THR A 27 0.86 -11.02 -19.12
CA THR A 27 0.64 -11.79 -17.87
C THR A 27 0.98 -10.93 -16.62
N GLY A 28 0.92 -9.59 -16.71
CA GLY A 28 1.28 -8.70 -15.59
C GLY A 28 0.13 -8.44 -14.61
N LEU A 29 0.45 -8.28 -13.31
CA LEU A 29 -0.49 -7.77 -12.31
C LEU A 29 -0.83 -6.33 -12.66
N VAL A 30 -2.10 -5.97 -12.66
CA VAL A 30 -2.52 -4.57 -12.84
C VAL A 30 -3.23 -4.11 -11.58
N ILE A 31 -2.68 -3.08 -10.94
CA ILE A 31 -3.27 -2.37 -9.81
C ILE A 31 -3.66 -0.99 -10.33
N ILE A 32 -4.96 -0.71 -10.36
CA ILE A 32 -5.49 0.55 -10.84
C ILE A 32 -5.90 1.37 -9.61
N PRO A 33 -5.22 2.47 -9.28
CA PRO A 33 -5.67 3.36 -8.23
C PRO A 33 -6.98 4.03 -8.67
N GLU A 34 -7.94 4.06 -7.76
CA GLU A 34 -9.19 4.78 -7.93
C GLU A 34 -9.22 6.00 -7.01
N GLU A 35 -9.83 7.08 -7.51
CA GLU A 35 -10.11 8.22 -6.65
C GLU A 35 -11.09 7.81 -5.56
N MET A 36 -10.68 8.03 -4.32
CA MET A 36 -11.55 7.87 -3.18
C MET A 36 -12.74 8.83 -3.32
N PRO A 37 -13.99 8.43 -2.99
CA PRO A 37 -15.12 9.34 -2.99
C PRO A 37 -14.85 10.59 -2.16
N ALA A 38 -15.27 11.76 -2.63
CA ALA A 38 -14.99 13.04 -1.97
C ALA A 38 -15.52 13.11 -0.52
N GLU A 39 -16.66 12.46 -0.26
CA GLU A 39 -17.21 12.35 1.09
C GLU A 39 -16.29 11.57 2.02
N GLU A 40 -15.76 10.44 1.55
CA GLU A 40 -14.84 9.60 2.32
C GLU A 40 -13.50 10.31 2.55
N GLN A 41 -12.99 11.05 1.55
CA GLN A 41 -11.81 11.89 1.70
C GLN A 41 -12.02 12.94 2.80
N ALA A 42 -13.18 13.61 2.80
CA ALA A 42 -13.50 14.62 3.80
C ALA A 42 -13.64 14.01 5.21
N GLN A 43 -14.29 12.85 5.33
CA GLN A 43 -14.41 12.12 6.60
C GLN A 43 -13.03 11.70 7.13
N THR A 44 -12.17 11.17 6.26
CA THR A 44 -10.80 10.79 6.61
C THR A 44 -9.99 12.01 7.06
N ALA A 45 -10.08 13.13 6.34
CA ALA A 45 -9.41 14.36 6.72
C ALA A 45 -9.89 14.91 8.06
N GLU A 46 -11.20 14.86 8.34
CA GLU A 46 -11.75 15.30 9.63
C GLU A 46 -11.29 14.39 10.77
N PHE A 47 -11.33 13.08 10.57
CA PHE A 47 -10.84 12.10 11.55
C PHE A 47 -9.40 12.37 11.96
N LEU A 48 -8.51 12.62 10.99
CA LEU A 48 -7.08 12.84 11.21
C LEU A 48 -6.75 14.17 11.91
N LYS A 49 -7.70 15.13 11.99
CA LYS A 49 -7.50 16.36 12.78
C LYS A 49 -7.52 16.08 14.28
N GLU A 50 -8.31 15.09 14.69
CA GLU A 50 -8.57 14.81 16.11
C GLU A 50 -7.93 13.50 16.58
N ASN A 51 -7.44 12.67 15.64
CA ASN A 51 -6.96 11.33 15.93
C ASN A 51 -5.62 11.04 15.24
N ALA A 52 -4.78 10.23 15.90
CA ALA A 52 -3.58 9.66 15.27
C ALA A 52 -3.98 8.71 14.13
N ALA A 53 -3.21 8.67 13.04
CA ALA A 53 -3.53 7.88 11.85
C ALA A 53 -3.74 6.39 12.16
N ILE A 54 -2.95 5.84 13.10
CA ILE A 54 -3.08 4.45 13.52
C ILE A 54 -4.48 4.11 14.07
N ARG A 55 -5.23 5.08 14.60
CA ARG A 55 -6.58 4.85 15.14
C ARG A 55 -7.63 4.55 14.07
N TYR A 56 -7.29 4.72 12.80
CA TYR A 56 -8.17 4.33 11.69
C TYR A 56 -8.33 2.80 11.57
N PHE A 57 -7.38 2.02 12.09
CA PHE A 57 -7.35 0.56 11.94
C PHE A 57 -7.94 -0.16 13.17
N PRO A 58 -8.41 -1.42 13.03
CA PRO A 58 -8.80 -2.27 14.15
C PRO A 58 -7.70 -2.46 15.21
N GLU A 59 -8.05 -2.65 16.48
CA GLU A 59 -7.09 -2.70 17.60
C GLU A 59 -6.00 -3.76 17.45
N ASP A 60 -6.31 -4.92 16.88
CA ASP A 60 -5.34 -5.99 16.62
C ASP A 60 -4.30 -5.56 15.58
N VAL A 61 -4.70 -4.78 14.57
CA VAL A 61 -3.81 -4.20 13.58
C VAL A 61 -2.97 -3.09 14.22
N GLN A 62 -3.56 -2.28 15.09
CA GLN A 62 -2.81 -1.27 15.86
C GLN A 62 -1.71 -1.92 16.70
N GLY A 63 -2.01 -3.05 17.36
CA GLY A 63 -1.04 -3.82 18.14
C GLY A 63 0.09 -4.39 17.28
N GLN A 64 -0.21 -4.89 16.09
CA GLN A 64 0.80 -5.38 15.14
C GLN A 64 1.71 -4.25 14.66
N ILE A 65 1.14 -3.10 14.27
CA ILE A 65 1.91 -1.91 13.89
C ILE A 65 2.83 -1.48 15.02
N ALA A 66 2.32 -1.41 16.26
CA ALA A 66 3.12 -1.03 17.42
C ALA A 66 4.32 -1.98 17.64
N GLY A 67 4.16 -3.27 17.40
CA GLY A 67 5.24 -4.26 17.50
C GLY A 67 6.32 -4.15 16.42
N MET A 68 6.05 -3.44 15.31
CA MET A 68 7.02 -3.19 14.23
C MET A 68 7.85 -1.93 14.47
N MET A 69 7.40 -1.05 15.36
CA MET A 69 8.10 0.18 15.69
C MET A 69 9.33 -0.11 16.55
N ALA A 70 10.36 0.74 16.42
CA ALA A 70 11.54 0.64 17.28
C ALA A 70 11.16 0.77 18.77
N GLU A 71 11.90 0.11 19.65
CA GLU A 71 11.64 0.16 21.09
C GLU A 71 11.63 1.61 21.60
N GLY A 72 10.53 2.01 22.25
CA GLY A 72 10.33 3.37 22.75
C GLY A 72 9.88 4.40 21.69
N ALA A 73 9.71 4.02 20.43
CA ALA A 73 9.14 4.90 19.41
C ALA A 73 7.66 5.16 19.69
N ASP A 74 7.25 6.42 19.51
CA ASP A 74 5.86 6.83 19.65
C ASP A 74 5.07 6.40 18.41
N VAL A 75 4.30 5.34 18.55
CA VAL A 75 3.44 4.81 17.47
C VAL A 75 2.39 5.84 17.02
N SER A 76 1.99 6.77 17.90
CA SER A 76 1.04 7.83 17.55
C SER A 76 1.64 8.90 16.65
N SER A 77 2.97 8.92 16.46
CA SER A 77 3.66 9.81 15.53
C SER A 77 3.56 9.38 14.07
N LEU A 78 3.02 8.18 13.79
CA LEU A 78 2.80 7.71 12.42
C LEU A 78 1.81 8.62 11.69
N GLN A 79 2.23 9.09 10.52
CA GLN A 79 1.43 9.90 9.60
C GLN A 79 0.84 9.02 8.50
N LEU A 80 -0.36 9.36 8.06
CA LEU A 80 -0.94 8.82 6.84
C LEU A 80 -0.33 9.57 5.64
N PHE A 81 0.53 8.89 4.88
CA PHE A 81 1.08 9.45 3.65
C PHE A 81 0.12 9.30 2.49
N GLU A 82 -0.48 8.12 2.35
CA GLU A 82 -1.40 7.83 1.26
C GLU A 82 -2.46 6.83 1.67
N MET A 83 -3.67 7.04 1.15
CA MET A 83 -4.78 6.10 1.19
C MET A 83 -5.49 6.14 -0.15
N LYS A 84 -5.59 4.99 -0.82
CA LYS A 84 -6.25 4.86 -2.13
C LYS A 84 -7.17 3.65 -2.16
N ASN A 85 -8.28 3.81 -2.86
CA ASN A 85 -9.03 2.68 -3.36
C ASN A 85 -8.25 2.07 -4.52
N VAL A 86 -8.28 0.76 -4.66
CA VAL A 86 -7.58 0.07 -5.75
C VAL A 86 -8.46 -0.98 -6.37
N VAL A 87 -8.28 -1.16 -7.67
CA VAL A 87 -8.85 -2.26 -8.43
C VAL A 87 -7.72 -3.17 -8.89
N ILE A 88 -7.81 -4.43 -8.51
CA ILE A 88 -6.88 -5.47 -8.95
C ILE A 88 -7.43 -6.15 -10.21
N ARG A 89 -6.54 -6.41 -11.16
CA ARG A 89 -6.82 -7.22 -12.36
C ARG A 89 -5.68 -8.18 -12.63
N ASN A 90 -6.02 -9.34 -13.20
CA ASN A 90 -5.09 -10.40 -13.59
C ASN A 90 -4.26 -10.96 -12.42
N ALA A 91 -4.77 -10.90 -11.18
CA ALA A 91 -4.08 -11.42 -9.99
C ALA A 91 -3.63 -12.87 -10.16
N LYS A 92 -4.53 -13.74 -10.64
CA LYS A 92 -4.27 -15.17 -10.85
C LYS A 92 -3.17 -15.43 -11.87
N ASP A 93 -3.18 -14.69 -12.98
CA ASP A 93 -2.21 -14.87 -14.07
C ASP A 93 -0.82 -14.37 -13.66
N ALA A 94 -0.76 -13.22 -12.97
CA ALA A 94 0.47 -12.63 -12.49
C ALA A 94 1.15 -13.46 -11.40
N LEU A 95 0.34 -14.03 -10.50
CA LEU A 95 0.83 -14.90 -9.45
C LEU A 95 1.30 -16.25 -10.01
N GLY A 96 0.58 -16.80 -11.00
CA GLY A 96 0.86 -18.11 -11.57
C GLY A 96 0.87 -19.22 -10.51
N LYS A 97 2.03 -19.82 -10.28
CA LYS A 97 2.25 -20.86 -9.23
C LYS A 97 2.95 -20.32 -7.97
N ASN A 98 3.18 -19.02 -7.89
CA ASN A 98 3.87 -18.43 -6.74
C ASN A 98 2.89 -18.24 -5.56
N ASP A 99 3.44 -18.17 -4.35
CA ASP A 99 2.68 -17.94 -3.12
C ASP A 99 2.69 -16.47 -2.69
N ALA A 100 3.45 -15.61 -3.38
CA ALA A 100 3.48 -14.18 -3.20
C ALA A 100 4.00 -13.49 -4.47
N LEU A 101 3.72 -12.19 -4.58
CA LEU A 101 4.25 -11.32 -5.63
C LEU A 101 5.01 -10.15 -5.02
N SER A 102 6.18 -9.81 -5.56
CA SER A 102 6.87 -8.56 -5.22
C SER A 102 6.40 -7.46 -6.16
N VAL A 103 5.87 -6.39 -5.59
CA VAL A 103 5.36 -5.22 -6.31
C VAL A 103 6.14 -4.00 -5.87
N ILE A 104 6.65 -3.25 -6.83
CA ILE A 104 7.24 -1.94 -6.55
C ILE A 104 6.14 -0.90 -6.68
N PHE A 105 5.97 -0.08 -5.65
CA PHE A 105 5.14 1.12 -5.66
C PHE A 105 6.05 2.34 -5.73
N THR A 106 5.74 3.27 -6.62
CA THR A 106 6.42 4.56 -6.71
C THR A 106 5.48 5.65 -6.24
N PHE A 107 6.01 6.57 -5.45
CA PHE A 107 5.33 7.69 -4.84
C PHE A 107 6.14 8.94 -5.13
N GLU A 108 5.45 10.06 -5.28
CA GLU A 108 6.12 11.36 -5.43
C GLU A 108 6.66 11.88 -4.09
N VAL A 109 6.20 11.29 -2.99
CA VAL A 109 6.69 11.57 -1.65
C VAL A 109 8.08 10.99 -1.49
N ALA A 110 8.99 11.82 -1.02
CA ALA A 110 10.31 11.40 -0.59
C ALA A 110 10.20 10.55 0.67
N PHE A 111 10.61 9.28 0.60
CA PHE A 111 10.85 8.45 1.79
C PHE A 111 12.35 8.32 2.03
N ASP A 112 12.79 8.53 3.28
CA ASP A 112 14.16 8.21 3.67
C ASP A 112 14.30 6.68 3.84
N PRO A 113 15.36 6.03 3.34
CA PRO A 113 15.57 4.59 3.54
C PRO A 113 15.60 4.14 5.01
N ASN A 114 15.89 5.06 5.95
CA ASN A 114 15.87 4.80 7.39
C ASN A 114 14.52 5.10 8.05
N GLN A 115 13.56 5.63 7.29
CA GLN A 115 12.21 5.91 7.78
C GLN A 115 11.45 4.61 7.97
N THR A 116 10.67 4.50 9.04
CA THR A 116 9.75 3.38 9.19
C THR A 116 8.54 3.64 8.29
N ILE A 117 8.38 2.81 7.26
CA ILE A 117 7.24 2.82 6.35
C ILE A 117 6.47 1.52 6.52
N ILE A 118 5.15 1.63 6.65
CA ILE A 118 4.24 0.50 6.84
C ILE A 118 3.17 0.61 5.76
N VAL A 119 3.10 -0.42 4.92
CA VAL A 119 2.05 -0.53 3.89
C VAL A 119 1.00 -1.52 4.38
N LEU A 120 -0.27 -1.12 4.30
CA LEU A 120 -1.41 -1.96 4.64
C LEU A 120 -2.29 -2.16 3.42
N ALA A 121 -2.78 -3.38 3.26
CA ALA A 121 -3.82 -3.73 2.32
C ALA A 121 -5.12 -3.99 3.06
N GLY A 122 -6.20 -3.35 2.62
CA GLY A 122 -7.56 -3.52 3.13
C GLY A 122 -8.44 -4.21 2.09
N ALA A 123 -9.19 -5.23 2.50
CA ALA A 123 -10.20 -5.90 1.68
C ALA A 123 -11.49 -6.01 2.51
N ASP A 124 -12.55 -5.32 2.10
CA ASP A 124 -13.87 -5.30 2.77
C ASP A 124 -13.79 -5.07 4.30
N GLY A 125 -12.90 -4.16 4.72
CA GLY A 125 -12.68 -3.80 6.13
C GLY A 125 -11.68 -4.69 6.89
N GLU A 126 -11.22 -5.80 6.31
CA GLU A 126 -10.12 -6.57 6.86
C GLU A 126 -8.77 -6.02 6.40
N TRP A 127 -7.85 -5.79 7.35
CA TRP A 127 -6.55 -5.21 7.08
C TRP A 127 -5.42 -6.22 7.28
N ARG A 128 -4.40 -6.12 6.43
CA ARG A 128 -3.15 -6.90 6.51
C ARG A 128 -1.96 -5.97 6.29
N ILE A 129 -0.96 -6.07 7.16
CA ILE A 129 0.30 -5.36 6.99
C ILE A 129 1.14 -6.14 5.98
N LEU A 130 1.75 -5.42 5.04
CA LEU A 130 2.58 -6.00 3.98
C LEU A 130 4.06 -5.85 4.31
N ASP A 131 4.84 -6.87 3.99
CA ASP A 131 6.30 -6.82 4.10
C ASP A 131 6.84 -5.83 3.05
N THR A 132 7.41 -4.73 3.53
CA THR A 132 7.79 -3.59 2.70
C THR A 132 9.20 -3.14 3.02
N GLN A 133 9.97 -2.83 1.98
CA GLN A 133 11.27 -2.19 2.09
C GLN A 133 11.32 -0.93 1.22
N VAL A 134 11.92 0.12 1.76
CA VAL A 134 12.23 1.33 0.98
C VAL A 134 13.43 1.01 0.08
N LEU A 135 13.28 1.15 -1.23
CA LEU A 135 14.36 0.87 -2.18
C LEU A 135 15.25 2.10 -2.39
N GLU A 136 14.61 3.21 -2.78
CA GLU A 136 15.24 4.48 -3.12
C GLU A 136 14.19 5.60 -3.01
N TYR A 137 14.58 6.84 -3.33
CA TYR A 137 13.73 8.02 -3.18
C TYR A 137 12.34 7.82 -3.83
N GLY A 138 11.32 7.71 -2.99
CA GLY A 138 9.92 7.54 -3.42
C GLY A 138 9.55 6.13 -3.92
N SER A 139 10.41 5.12 -3.78
CA SER A 139 10.14 3.75 -4.24
C SER A 139 10.10 2.77 -3.07
N LEU A 140 8.99 2.04 -2.94
CA LEU A 140 8.79 0.97 -1.98
C LEU A 140 8.67 -0.35 -2.72
N GLU A 141 9.39 -1.38 -2.30
CA GLU A 141 9.09 -2.76 -2.71
C GLU A 141 8.26 -3.42 -1.62
N THR A 142 7.10 -3.94 -2.00
CA THR A 142 6.14 -4.57 -1.12
C THR A 142 5.83 -5.98 -1.62
N VAL A 143 5.92 -6.96 -0.71
CA VAL A 143 5.52 -8.33 -0.98
C VAL A 143 4.04 -8.48 -0.66
N ILE A 144 3.24 -8.85 -1.65
CA ILE A 144 1.82 -9.16 -1.50
C ILE A 144 1.65 -10.68 -1.49
N PRO A 145 1.29 -11.28 -0.34
CA PRO A 145 0.98 -12.70 -0.26
C PRO A 145 -0.20 -13.10 -1.15
N LYS A 146 -0.21 -14.35 -1.61
CA LYS A 146 -1.26 -14.89 -2.48
C LYS A 146 -2.67 -14.74 -1.90
N ASP A 147 -2.83 -15.03 -0.61
CA ASP A 147 -4.10 -14.92 0.09
C ASP A 147 -4.59 -13.47 0.14
N VAL A 148 -3.69 -12.52 0.44
CA VAL A 148 -4.01 -11.09 0.42
C VAL A 148 -4.37 -10.63 -0.99
N LEU A 149 -3.58 -11.00 -2.00
CA LEU A 149 -3.84 -10.64 -3.38
C LEU A 149 -5.20 -11.18 -3.87
N ASN A 150 -5.54 -12.41 -3.50
CA ASN A 150 -6.85 -13.00 -3.82
C ASN A 150 -8.00 -12.30 -3.09
N ALA A 151 -7.79 -11.88 -1.85
CA ALA A 151 -8.79 -11.11 -1.10
C ALA A 151 -9.03 -9.76 -1.77
N LEU A 152 -7.98 -9.04 -2.15
CA LEU A 152 -8.09 -7.76 -2.85
C LEU A 152 -8.76 -7.90 -4.23
N ASP A 153 -8.52 -8.98 -4.97
CA ASP A 153 -9.13 -9.26 -6.28
C ASP A 153 -10.64 -9.57 -6.20
N GLN A 154 -11.11 -10.05 -5.03
CA GLN A 154 -12.49 -10.47 -4.82
C GLN A 154 -13.32 -9.48 -4.00
N ALA A 155 -12.66 -8.52 -3.34
CA ALA A 155 -13.30 -7.55 -2.48
C ALA A 155 -14.24 -6.63 -3.27
N GLN A 156 -15.33 -6.20 -2.62
CA GLN A 156 -16.14 -5.10 -3.12
C GLN A 156 -15.35 -3.79 -2.99
N GLU A 157 -14.59 -3.66 -1.91
CA GLU A 157 -13.75 -2.52 -1.62
C GLU A 157 -12.34 -2.97 -1.25
N ALA A 158 -11.36 -2.57 -2.06
CA ALA A 158 -9.96 -2.81 -1.80
C ALA A 158 -9.22 -1.48 -1.62
N LYS A 159 -8.35 -1.40 -0.62
CA LYS A 159 -7.56 -0.21 -0.29
C LYS A 159 -6.09 -0.54 -0.11
N LEU A 160 -5.24 0.42 -0.45
CA LEU A 160 -3.86 0.46 -0.02
C LEU A 160 -3.63 1.71 0.82
N VAL A 161 -2.95 1.53 1.95
CA VAL A 161 -2.59 2.60 2.88
C VAL A 161 -1.09 2.58 3.14
N VAL A 162 -0.47 3.76 3.14
CA VAL A 162 0.93 3.96 3.50
C VAL A 162 0.98 4.83 4.76
N LEU A 163 1.52 4.26 5.83
CA LEU A 163 1.89 4.99 7.04
C LEU A 163 3.40 5.17 7.09
N GLY A 164 3.85 6.22 7.76
CA GLY A 164 5.25 6.28 8.16
C GLY A 164 5.53 7.39 9.16
N THR A 165 6.74 7.37 9.70
CA THR A 165 7.20 8.40 10.66
C THR A 165 7.57 9.68 9.93
N SER A 166 7.29 10.86 10.48
CA SER A 166 7.72 12.13 9.87
C SER A 166 9.24 12.19 9.63
N ILE A 167 9.65 12.87 8.57
CA ILE A 167 11.05 13.29 8.38
C ILE A 167 11.27 14.51 9.29
N TRP A 168 12.26 14.42 10.19
CA TRP A 168 12.72 15.55 11.00
C TRP A 168 13.87 16.29 10.30
#